data_AF-A0A924KYB7-F1
#
_entry.id   AF-A0A924KYB7-F1
#
_cell.length_a   1.000
_cell.length_b   1.000
_cell.length_c   1.000
_cell.angle_alpha   90.00
_cell.angle_beta   90.00
_cell.angle_gamma   90.00
#
_symmetry.space_group_name_H-M   'P 1'
#
loop_
_entity.id
_entity.type
_entity.pdbx_description
1 polymer ?
#
loop_
_entity_poly.entity_id
_entity_poly.type
_entity_poly.pdbx_seq_one_letter_code
_entity_poly.pdbx_strand_id
1 'polypeptide(L)'
;MKKLYSIVSVSILVCVVFSSCQKANLKNENQTITLNVSLTPDQLYKLDLSQYGDADDIASISTQAADFITSEVNFDNSSQKYFYTYTSSLNSKTALSKTEKVVLSVHEPAGRRHCDQTIITINFTINE
;
A
#
# COMPACT_ATOMS: atom_id res chain seq x y z
N MET A 1 -18.72 31.76 55.15
CA MET A 1 -18.31 30.45 55.66
C MET A 1 -19.13 29.36 54.96
N LYS A 2 -18.48 28.26 54.54
CA LYS A 2 -19.02 26.98 54.00
C LYS A 2 -19.35 27.00 52.48
N LYS A 3 -18.40 26.59 51.62
CA LYS A 3 -18.10 25.23 51.06
C LYS A 3 -19.13 24.79 49.98
N LEU A 4 -18.78 24.86 48.69
CA LEU A 4 -18.15 23.82 47.82
C LEU A 4 -19.10 22.65 47.51
N TYR A 5 -19.50 22.47 46.24
CA TYR A 5 -19.63 21.22 45.44
C TYR A 5 -19.98 21.65 43.99
N SER A 6 -19.10 21.50 43.00
CA SER A 6 -18.79 20.26 42.25
C SER A 6 -19.95 19.84 41.34
N ILE A 7 -19.78 19.99 40.02
CA ILE A 7 -19.75 18.90 39.02
C ILE A 7 -19.57 19.55 37.64
N VAL A 8 -18.40 19.29 37.07
CA VAL A 8 -18.07 19.50 35.67
C VAL A 8 -18.79 18.41 34.89
N SER A 9 -19.75 18.77 34.03
CA SER A 9 -20.33 17.85 33.04
C SER A 9 -19.92 18.32 31.64
N VAL A 10 -18.66 18.04 31.29
CA VAL A 10 -18.17 18.13 29.91
C VAL A 10 -18.71 16.89 29.20
N SER A 11 -19.85 17.05 28.52
CA SER A 11 -20.40 16.03 27.64
C SER A 11 -19.62 16.06 26.32
N ILE A 12 -18.61 15.21 26.23
CA ILE A 12 -17.87 14.91 25.00
C ILE A 12 -18.83 14.14 24.10
N LEU A 13 -19.44 14.82 23.13
CA LEU A 13 -20.16 14.17 22.03
C LEU A 13 -19.13 13.69 21.01
N VAL A 14 -18.61 12.48 21.22
CA VAL A 14 -17.79 11.77 20.24
C VAL A 14 -18.69 11.35 19.09
N CYS A 15 -18.71 12.11 18.00
CA CYS A 15 -19.24 11.64 16.72
C CYS A 15 -18.26 10.63 16.13
N VAL A 16 -18.36 9.37 16.59
CA VAL A 16 -17.76 8.23 15.89
C VAL A 16 -18.59 8.00 14.63
N VAL A 17 -18.26 8.70 13.55
CA VAL A 17 -18.68 8.26 12.22
C VAL A 17 -17.90 6.99 11.93
N PHE A 18 -18.53 5.86 12.25
CA PHE A 18 -18.16 4.58 11.66
C PHE A 18 -18.35 4.72 10.16
N SER A 19 -17.28 5.07 9.44
CA SER A 19 -17.16 4.80 8.02
C SER A 19 -17.24 3.28 7.87
N SER A 20 -18.47 2.77 7.79
CA SER A 20 -18.76 1.40 7.45
C SER A 20 -18.07 1.11 6.13
N CYS A 21 -16.97 0.34 6.19
CA CYS A 21 -16.40 -0.34 5.04
C CYS A 21 -17.53 -1.11 4.35
N GLN A 22 -18.08 -0.55 3.27
CA GLN A 22 -18.74 -1.37 2.27
C GLN A 22 -17.62 -2.16 1.59
N LYS A 23 -17.25 -3.33 2.15
CA LYS A 23 -16.61 -4.38 1.34
C LYS A 23 -17.69 -4.75 0.32
N ALA A 24 -17.56 -4.21 -0.89
CA ALA A 24 -18.43 -4.55 -1.99
C ALA A 24 -18.47 -6.08 -2.07
N ASN A 25 -19.66 -6.65 -2.07
CA ASN A 25 -19.87 -8.09 -2.21
C ASN A 25 -19.48 -8.48 -3.64
N LEU A 26 -18.19 -8.64 -3.90
CA LEU A 26 -17.65 -8.99 -5.19
C LEU A 26 -17.06 -10.39 -5.07
N LYS A 27 -17.89 -11.38 -5.42
CA LYS A 27 -17.41 -12.75 -5.62
C LYS A 27 -16.44 -12.72 -6.80
N ASN A 28 -15.16 -13.06 -6.55
CA ASN A 28 -14.15 -13.33 -7.57
C ASN A 28 -13.93 -12.16 -8.56
N GLU A 29 -13.61 -10.97 -8.08
CA GLU A 29 -13.24 -9.88 -8.98
C GLU A 29 -11.72 -9.73 -9.06
N ASN A 30 -11.19 -10.02 -10.23
CA ASN A 30 -9.83 -9.62 -10.56
C ASN A 30 -9.81 -8.10 -10.71
N GLN A 31 -9.13 -7.41 -9.80
CA GLN A 31 -9.00 -5.96 -9.82
C GLN A 31 -7.69 -5.56 -10.50
N THR A 32 -7.72 -4.50 -11.31
CA THR A 32 -6.50 -3.86 -11.82
C THR A 32 -6.41 -2.44 -11.29
N ILE A 33 -5.24 -2.08 -10.75
CA ILE A 33 -4.94 -0.77 -10.19
C ILE A 33 -3.72 -0.22 -10.89
N THR A 34 -3.77 1.06 -11.26
CA THR A 34 -2.61 1.78 -11.83
C THR A 34 -2.23 2.93 -10.92
N LEU A 35 -0.97 2.94 -10.49
CA LEU A 35 -0.38 4.00 -9.70
C LEU A 35 0.68 4.72 -10.54
N ASN A 36 0.60 6.03 -10.63
CA ASN A 36 1.64 6.86 -11.26
C ASN A 36 2.39 7.59 -10.14
N VAL A 37 3.67 7.29 -9.98
CA VAL A 37 4.48 7.76 -8.85
C VAL A 37 5.66 8.53 -9.38
N SER A 38 5.81 9.78 -8.94
CA SER A 38 7.00 10.59 -9.22
C SER A 38 7.94 10.56 -8.02
N LEU A 39 9.24 10.31 -8.26
CA LEU A 39 10.28 10.21 -7.25
C LEU A 39 11.49 11.05 -7.65
N THR A 40 12.28 11.49 -6.67
CA THR A 40 13.66 11.92 -6.92
C THR A 40 14.60 10.71 -6.92
N PRO A 41 15.81 10.82 -7.51
CA PRO A 41 16.88 9.86 -7.25
C PRO A 41 17.06 9.57 -5.77
N ASP A 42 17.45 8.34 -5.44
CA ASP A 42 17.65 7.81 -4.08
C ASP A 42 16.42 7.82 -3.15
N GLN A 43 15.26 8.32 -3.59
CA GLN A 43 14.05 8.33 -2.78
C GLN A 43 13.50 6.90 -2.61
N LEU A 44 13.32 6.50 -1.34
CA LEU A 44 12.62 5.27 -1.00
C LEU A 44 11.11 5.45 -1.18
N TYR A 45 10.53 4.63 -2.05
CA TYR A 45 9.10 4.42 -2.13
C TYR A 45 8.71 3.17 -1.34
N LYS A 46 7.65 3.26 -0.53
CA LYS A 46 7.08 2.15 0.22
C LYS A 46 5.56 2.15 0.05
N LEU A 47 5.00 1.01 -0.34
CA LEU A 47 3.56 0.79 -0.51
C LEU A 47 3.09 -0.33 0.42
N ASP A 48 2.08 -0.04 1.25
CA ASP A 48 1.33 -1.06 2.00
C ASP A 48 0.41 -1.81 1.03
N LEU A 49 0.63 -3.11 0.87
CA LEU A 49 -0.15 -3.96 -0.03
C LEU A 49 -1.39 -4.57 0.63
N SER A 50 -1.51 -4.48 1.96
CA SER A 50 -2.64 -5.06 2.71
C SER A 50 -3.98 -4.38 2.41
N GLN A 51 -3.98 -3.21 1.76
CA GLN A 51 -5.19 -2.53 1.31
C GLN A 51 -5.75 -3.08 -0.02
N TYR A 52 -5.02 -3.97 -0.69
CA TYR A 52 -5.35 -4.49 -2.03
C TYR A 52 -5.69 -5.98 -2.04
N GLY A 53 -5.82 -6.58 -0.86
CA GLY A 53 -6.21 -7.96 -0.64
C GLY A 53 -6.80 -8.11 0.76
N ASP A 54 -7.02 -9.34 1.19
CA ASP A 54 -7.37 -9.64 2.58
C ASP A 54 -6.32 -10.52 3.29
N ALA A 55 -6.67 -11.05 4.46
CA ALA A 55 -5.69 -11.47 5.46
C ALA A 55 -4.88 -12.71 5.07
N ASP A 56 -5.39 -13.52 4.15
CA ASP A 56 -4.78 -14.74 3.65
C ASP A 56 -4.18 -14.63 2.25
N ASP A 57 -4.24 -13.43 1.65
CA ASP A 57 -3.57 -13.15 0.39
C ASP A 57 -2.05 -13.06 0.56
N ILE A 58 -1.36 -13.48 -0.50
CA ILE A 58 0.09 -13.31 -0.64
C ILE A 58 0.40 -12.28 -1.72
N ALA A 59 1.50 -11.55 -1.53
CA ALA A 59 1.96 -10.57 -2.50
C ALA A 59 3.24 -11.02 -3.21
N SER A 60 3.34 -10.72 -4.50
CA SER A 60 4.52 -11.01 -5.33
C SER A 60 4.74 -9.94 -6.41
N ILE A 61 5.94 -9.92 -6.97
CA ILE A 61 6.28 -9.10 -8.14
C ILE A 61 6.12 -9.96 -9.39
N SER A 62 5.25 -9.55 -10.31
CA SER A 62 5.03 -10.23 -11.59
C SER A 62 5.81 -9.57 -12.74
N THR A 63 6.15 -8.29 -12.63
CA THR A 63 7.07 -7.60 -13.54
C THR A 63 8.00 -6.70 -12.74
N GLN A 64 9.30 -6.95 -12.88
CA GLN A 64 10.34 -6.17 -12.22
C GLN A 64 10.64 -4.87 -13.00
N ALA A 65 11.04 -3.81 -12.28
CA ALA A 65 11.67 -2.65 -12.90
C ALA A 65 12.96 -3.06 -13.64
N ALA A 66 13.32 -2.34 -14.70
CA ALA A 66 14.49 -2.62 -15.51
C ALA A 66 15.79 -2.30 -14.76
N ASP A 67 15.91 -1.12 -14.15
CA ASP A 67 17.01 -0.83 -13.23
C ASP A 67 16.52 -0.23 -11.90
N PHE A 68 17.05 -0.78 -10.82
CA PHE A 68 16.70 -0.44 -9.45
C PHE A 68 17.87 -0.78 -8.52
N ILE A 69 17.91 -0.14 -7.35
CA ILE A 69 18.74 -0.58 -6.22
C ILE A 69 17.93 -1.58 -5.38
N THR A 70 16.68 -1.24 -5.08
CA THR A 70 15.73 -2.10 -4.37
C THR A 70 14.42 -2.15 -5.14
N SER A 71 13.83 -3.34 -5.25
CA SER A 71 12.48 -3.54 -5.76
C SER A 71 12.01 -4.90 -5.26
N GLU A 72 11.39 -4.90 -4.08
CA GLU A 72 11.15 -6.10 -3.28
C GLU A 72 9.77 -6.06 -2.62
N VAL A 73 9.17 -7.23 -2.48
CA VAL A 73 7.99 -7.43 -1.62
C VAL A 73 8.43 -8.18 -0.37
N ASN A 74 8.19 -7.58 0.79
CA ASN A 74 8.57 -8.14 2.09
C ASN A 74 7.35 -8.27 2.99
N PHE A 75 7.24 -9.41 3.69
CA PHE A 75 6.25 -9.61 4.74
C PHE A 75 6.80 -9.15 6.08
N ASP A 76 6.12 -8.20 6.71
CA ASP A 76 6.42 -7.76 8.07
C ASP A 76 5.61 -8.57 9.07
N ASN A 77 6.29 -9.47 9.78
CA ASN A 77 5.68 -10.32 10.81
C ASN A 77 5.09 -9.53 11.99
N SER A 78 5.58 -8.32 12.26
CA SER A 78 5.08 -7.51 13.38
C SER A 78 3.71 -6.91 13.08
N SER A 79 3.50 -6.44 11.86
CA SER A 79 2.23 -5.88 11.41
C SER A 79 1.33 -6.89 10.70
N GLN A 80 1.84 -8.07 10.35
CA GLN A 80 1.18 -9.07 9.50
C GLN A 80 0.76 -8.49 8.14
N LYS A 81 1.68 -7.77 7.49
CA LYS A 81 1.40 -7.05 6.23
C LYS A 81 2.51 -7.25 5.21
N TYR A 82 2.13 -7.26 3.94
CA TYR A 82 3.06 -7.15 2.83
C TYR A 82 3.33 -5.68 2.48
N PHE A 83 4.60 -5.37 2.28
CA PHE A 83 5.03 -4.08 1.77
C PHE A 83 5.85 -4.26 0.50
N TYR A 84 5.59 -3.41 -0.49
CA TYR A 84 6.49 -3.23 -1.61
C TYR A 84 7.43 -2.05 -1.35
N THR A 85 8.71 -2.22 -1.62
CA THR A 85 9.72 -1.16 -1.51
C THR A 85 10.49 -1.02 -2.81
N TYR A 86 10.69 0.22 -3.24
CA TYR A 86 11.42 0.57 -4.45
C TYR A 86 12.39 1.73 -4.22
N THR A 87 13.60 1.62 -4.78
CA THR A 87 14.57 2.70 -4.94
C THR A 87 15.20 2.61 -6.32
N SER A 88 15.30 3.74 -7.01
CA SER A 88 15.90 3.80 -8.34
C SER A 88 17.42 3.69 -8.27
N SER A 89 18.02 3.08 -9.30
CA SER A 89 19.47 3.15 -9.54
C SER A 89 19.88 4.38 -10.35
N LEU A 90 18.93 5.28 -10.68
CA LEU A 90 19.24 6.51 -11.40
C LEU A 90 20.22 7.36 -10.59
N ASN A 91 21.36 7.67 -11.20
CA ASN A 91 22.35 8.55 -10.59
C ASN A 91 21.98 10.01 -10.89
N SER A 92 21.64 10.73 -9.83
CA SER A 92 21.26 12.16 -9.76
C SER A 92 22.31 13.15 -10.27
N LYS A 93 23.48 12.66 -10.71
CA LYS A 93 24.54 13.49 -11.29
C LYS A 93 24.63 13.37 -12.82
N THR A 94 23.91 12.42 -13.43
CA THR A 94 24.18 12.02 -14.82
C THR A 94 22.94 11.85 -15.68
N ALA A 95 21.73 11.84 -15.13
CA ALA A 95 20.54 11.45 -15.87
C ALA A 95 19.32 12.28 -15.50
N LEU A 96 18.81 13.01 -16.50
CA LEU A 96 17.77 14.03 -16.33
C LEU A 96 16.40 13.47 -15.92
N SER A 97 16.04 12.26 -16.39
CA SER A 97 14.80 11.60 -16.03
C SER A 97 14.81 10.14 -16.46
N LYS A 98 14.05 9.29 -15.77
CA LYS A 98 13.86 7.89 -16.12
C LYS A 98 12.44 7.43 -15.79
N THR A 99 11.89 6.55 -16.61
CA THR A 99 10.63 5.86 -16.29
C THR A 99 10.86 4.38 -16.03
N GLU A 100 10.12 3.83 -15.08
CA GLU A 100 10.17 2.42 -14.72
C GLU A 100 8.76 1.88 -14.53
N LYS A 101 8.57 0.59 -14.82
CA LYS A 101 7.30 -0.09 -14.63
C LYS A 101 7.48 -1.33 -13.78
N VAL A 102 6.67 -1.42 -12.73
CA VAL A 102 6.58 -2.59 -11.87
C VAL A 102 5.15 -3.09 -11.90
N VAL A 103 4.97 -4.41 -11.93
CA VAL A 103 3.66 -5.03 -11.76
C VAL A 103 3.73 -5.94 -10.55
N LEU A 104 2.84 -5.71 -9.60
CA LEU A 104 2.65 -6.52 -8.40
C LEU A 104 1.36 -7.31 -8.53
N SER A 105 1.31 -8.43 -7.82
CA SER A 105 0.08 -9.20 -7.64
C SER A 105 -0.15 -9.45 -6.16
N VAL A 106 -1.40 -9.27 -5.74
CA VAL A 106 -1.93 -9.71 -4.44
C VAL A 106 -3.01 -10.73 -4.74
N HIS A 107 -2.90 -11.95 -4.23
CA HIS A 107 -3.80 -13.05 -4.59
C HIS A 107 -3.84 -14.15 -3.53
N GLU A 108 -4.90 -14.96 -3.55
CA GLU A 108 -4.97 -16.14 -2.70
C GLU A 108 -3.90 -17.18 -3.10
N PRO A 109 -3.27 -17.87 -2.14
CA PRO A 109 -2.37 -18.98 -2.44
C PRO A 109 -3.12 -20.14 -3.11
N ALA A 110 -2.41 -20.88 -3.97
CA ALA A 110 -3.00 -21.99 -4.71
C ALA A 110 -3.67 -23.03 -3.79
N GLY A 111 -4.85 -23.52 -4.19
CA GLY A 111 -5.61 -24.54 -3.45
C GLY A 111 -6.72 -24.00 -2.56
N ARG A 112 -6.93 -22.68 -2.52
CA ARG A 112 -8.11 -22.06 -1.92
C ARG A 112 -9.26 -21.93 -2.92
N ARG A 113 -10.47 -21.67 -2.39
CA ARG A 113 -11.73 -21.66 -3.15
C ARG A 113 -12.03 -20.30 -3.77
N HIS A 114 -11.39 -19.23 -3.33
CA HIS A 114 -11.54 -17.92 -3.94
C HIS A 114 -10.41 -17.72 -4.96
N CYS A 115 -10.72 -17.01 -6.02
CA CYS A 115 -9.79 -16.74 -7.12
C CYS A 115 -9.80 -15.25 -7.40
N ASP A 116 -9.88 -14.43 -6.36
CA ASP A 116 -9.66 -13.00 -6.47
C ASP A 116 -8.16 -12.68 -6.52
N GLN A 117 -7.87 -11.65 -7.30
CA GLN A 117 -6.52 -11.22 -7.57
C GLN A 117 -6.55 -9.72 -7.83
N THR A 118 -5.67 -8.99 -7.16
CA THR A 118 -5.40 -7.59 -7.50
C THR A 118 -4.07 -7.49 -8.21
N ILE A 119 -4.10 -7.00 -9.45
CA ILE A 119 -2.91 -6.61 -10.20
C ILE A 119 -2.67 -5.12 -10.02
N ILE A 120 -1.48 -4.75 -9.55
CA ILE A 120 -1.11 -3.36 -9.31
C ILE A 120 0.03 -3.01 -10.26
N THR A 121 -0.22 -2.13 -11.21
CA THR A 121 0.81 -1.55 -12.08
C THR A 121 1.29 -0.24 -11.49
N ILE A 122 2.58 -0.12 -11.21
CA ILE A 122 3.20 1.12 -10.75
C ILE A 122 4.09 1.64 -11.87
N ASN A 123 3.76 2.82 -12.38
CA ASN A 123 4.57 3.56 -13.32
C ASN A 123 5.36 4.61 -12.53
N PHE A 124 6.66 4.41 -12.39
CA PHE A 124 7.56 5.37 -11.78
C PHE A 124 8.07 6.36 -12.82
N THR A 125 8.14 7.63 -12.42
CA THR A 125 8.88 8.68 -13.11
C THR A 125 9.89 9.26 -12.12
N ILE A 126 11.17 9.06 -12.41
CA ILE A 126 12.28 9.52 -11.57
C ILE A 126 12.85 10.77 -12.21
N ASN A 127 12.80 11.90 -11.51
CA ASN A 127 13.25 13.21 -12.01
C ASN A 127 14.27 13.82 -11.04
N GLU A 128 15.32 14.44 -11.57
CA GLU A 128 16.27 15.25 -10.78
C GLU A 128 15.64 16.50 -10.15
#